data_AF-A0A820D3K0-F1
#
_entry.id   AF-A0A820D3K0-F1
#
_cell.length_a   1.000
_cell.length_b   1.000
_cell.length_c   1.000
_cell.angle_alpha   90.00
_cell.angle_beta   90.00
_cell.angle_gamma   90.00
#
_symmetry.space_group_name_H-M   'P 1'
#
loop_
_entity.id
_entity.type
_entity.pdbx_description
1 polymer ?
#
loop_
_entity_poly.entity_id
_entity_poly.type
_entity_poly.pdbx_seq_one_letter_code
_entity_poly.pdbx_strand_id
1 'polypeptide(L)'
;MALKNYFKQNDNELSKSLTKAIYDLSLIPSNCIILHDVGIALDLLKLIGDDDPYVQEKSANALRNMRQLLNDNRQIERSLNKNINRGMG
;
A
#
# COMPACT_ATOMS: atom_id res chain seq x y z
N MET A 1 2.43 8.27 -13.61
CA MET A 1 3.48 9.04 -14.33
C MET A 1 4.44 9.81 -13.40
N ALA A 2 4.16 9.98 -12.09
CA ALA A 2 5.03 10.76 -11.19
C ALA A 2 6.45 10.16 -11.01
N LEU A 3 6.56 8.84 -10.84
CA LEU A 3 7.85 8.19 -10.55
C LEU A 3 8.75 7.98 -11.78
N LYS A 4 8.25 8.22 -12.99
CA LYS A 4 9.09 8.15 -14.20
C LYS A 4 10.08 9.34 -14.27
N ASN A 5 9.73 10.47 -13.65
CA ASN A 5 10.63 11.61 -13.47
C ASN A 5 11.58 11.44 -12.28
N TYR A 6 11.19 10.62 -11.29
CA TYR A 6 11.94 10.34 -10.06
C TYR A 6 13.27 9.62 -10.31
N PHE A 7 13.33 8.69 -11.26
CA PHE A 7 14.60 8.03 -11.61
C PHE A 7 15.63 8.95 -12.29
N LYS A 8 15.24 10.16 -12.72
CA LYS A 8 16.13 11.09 -13.43
C LYS A 8 16.85 12.08 -12.50
N GLN A 9 16.41 12.23 -11.25
CA GLN A 9 17.05 13.08 -10.25
C GLN A 9 17.12 12.31 -8.94
N ASN A 10 18.33 11.95 -8.53
CA ASN A 10 18.66 11.19 -7.33
C ASN A 10 18.47 12.05 -6.06
N ASP A 11 17.27 12.61 -5.86
CA ASP A 11 16.96 13.45 -4.72
C ASP A 11 16.39 12.60 -3.58
N ASN A 12 17.29 12.01 -2.80
CA ASN A 12 17.00 11.10 -1.71
C ASN A 12 15.98 11.71 -0.70
N GLU A 13 15.95 13.04 -0.54
CA GLU A 13 15.01 13.70 0.38
C GLU A 13 13.56 13.70 -0.13
N LEU A 14 13.37 13.83 -1.46
CA LEU A 14 12.05 13.63 -2.08
C LEU A 14 11.56 12.19 -1.87
N SER A 15 12.47 11.22 -1.98
CA SER A 15 12.15 9.80 -1.79
C SER A 15 11.67 9.49 -0.39
N LYS A 16 12.40 9.97 0.62
CA LYS A 16 12.03 9.82 2.03
C LYS A 16 10.72 10.52 2.35
N SER A 17 10.55 11.75 1.88
CA SER A 17 9.32 12.52 2.12
C SER A 17 8.10 11.84 1.52
N LEU A 18 8.22 11.34 0.29
CA LEU A 18 7.14 10.64 -0.41
C LEU A 18 6.80 9.32 0.27
N THR A 19 7.79 8.47 0.55
CA THR A 19 7.56 7.16 1.19
C THR A 19 7.02 7.30 2.61
N LYS A 20 7.48 8.31 3.36
CA LYS A 20 6.89 8.67 4.65
C LYS A 20 5.41 9.02 4.53
N ALA A 21 5.04 9.90 3.60
CA ALA A 21 3.66 10.31 3.42
C ALA A 21 2.76 9.13 3.04
N ILE A 22 3.22 8.26 2.12
CA ILE A 22 2.48 7.06 1.73
C ILE A 22 2.31 6.10 2.91
N TYR A 23 3.37 5.90 3.71
CA TYR A 23 3.29 5.11 4.93
C TYR A 23 2.27 5.69 5.92
N ASP A 24 2.34 6.99 6.22
CA ASP A 24 1.42 7.63 7.17
C ASP A 24 -0.04 7.52 6.68
N LEU A 25 -0.28 7.69 5.37
CA LEU A 25 -1.61 7.47 4.78
C LEU A 25 -2.08 6.02 4.91
N SER A 26 -1.18 5.05 4.75
CA SER A 26 -1.49 3.61 4.81
C SER A 26 -1.93 3.11 6.20
N LEU A 27 -1.72 3.91 7.25
CA LEU A 27 -2.19 3.58 8.60
C LEU A 27 -3.72 3.65 8.72
N ILE A 28 -4.37 4.35 7.78
CA ILE A 28 -5.82 4.52 7.75
C ILE A 28 -6.40 3.56 6.70
N PRO A 29 -7.29 2.62 7.08
CA PRO A 29 -7.87 1.64 6.16
C PRO A 29 -8.49 2.23 4.89
N SER A 30 -9.30 3.29 4.99
CA SER A 30 -9.93 3.90 3.81
C SER A 30 -8.91 4.42 2.79
N ASN A 31 -7.75 4.90 3.25
CA ASN A 31 -6.70 5.40 2.38
C ASN A 31 -5.97 4.26 1.64
N CYS A 32 -5.85 3.07 2.25
CA CYS A 32 -5.25 1.91 1.58
C CYS A 32 -6.04 1.46 0.34
N ILE A 33 -7.36 1.65 0.31
CA ILE A 33 -8.19 1.41 -0.87
C ILE A 33 -7.79 2.39 -1.98
N ILE A 34 -7.73 3.68 -1.65
CA ILE A 34 -7.34 4.73 -2.59
C ILE A 34 -5.92 4.50 -3.12
N LEU A 35 -4.96 4.19 -2.23
CA LEU A 35 -3.57 3.89 -2.57
C LEU A 35 -3.44 2.68 -3.49
N HIS A 36 -4.27 1.66 -3.30
CA HIS A 36 -4.34 0.51 -4.18
C HIS A 36 -4.85 0.90 -5.58
N ASP A 37 -5.94 1.66 -5.64
CA ASP A 37 -6.59 2.05 -6.89
C ASP A 37 -5.74 2.97 -7.76
N VAL A 38 -4.91 3.83 -7.14
CA VAL A 38 -3.92 4.65 -7.87
C VAL A 38 -2.69 3.86 -8.33
N GLY A 39 -2.59 2.57 -8.01
CA GLY A 39 -1.57 1.66 -8.52
C GLY A 39 -0.21 1.77 -7.82
N ILE A 40 -0.15 2.36 -6.61
CA ILE A 40 1.14 2.67 -5.94
C ILE A 40 1.89 1.42 -5.46
N ALA A 41 1.23 0.26 -5.41
CA ALA A 41 1.84 -0.98 -4.94
C ALA A 41 3.07 -1.40 -5.76
N LEU A 42 3.05 -1.22 -7.09
CA LEU A 42 4.19 -1.54 -7.96
C LEU A 42 5.37 -0.61 -7.74
N ASP A 43 5.08 0.62 -7.37
CA ASP A 43 6.07 1.64 -7.12
C ASP A 43 6.75 1.45 -5.76
N LEU A 44 5.95 1.13 -4.72
CA LEU A 44 6.49 0.70 -3.42
C LEU A 44 7.36 -0.55 -3.55
N LEU A 45 6.98 -1.52 -4.40
CA LEU A 45 7.79 -2.72 -4.64
C LEU A 45 9.19 -2.39 -5.18
N LYS A 46 9.31 -1.36 -6.04
CA LYS A 46 10.62 -0.91 -6.53
C LYS A 46 11.43 -0.22 -5.43
N LEU A 47 10.78 0.61 -4.62
CA LEU A 47 11.42 1.36 -3.53
C LEU A 47 11.86 0.48 -2.35
N ILE A 48 11.34 -0.74 -2.24
CA ILE A 48 11.88 -1.74 -1.31
C ILE A 48 13.32 -2.15 -1.68
N GLY A 49 13.72 -2.00 -2.95
CA GLY A 49 15.09 -2.24 -3.41
C GLY A 49 15.97 -1.01 -3.43
N ASP A 50 15.54 0.12 -2.86
CA ASP A 50 16.31 1.37 -2.80
C ASP A 50 17.54 1.23 -1.88
N ASP A 51 18.63 1.96 -2.08
CA ASP A 51 19.82 1.86 -1.22
C ASP A 51 19.62 2.52 0.16
N ASP A 52 18.64 3.42 0.31
CA ASP A 52 18.34 4.08 1.58
C ASP A 52 17.43 3.22 2.48
N PRO A 53 17.91 2.77 3.65
CA PRO A 53 17.14 1.91 4.55
C PRO A 53 15.81 2.52 5.01
N TYR A 54 15.73 3.84 5.11
CA TYR A 54 14.50 4.53 5.48
C TYR A 54 13.43 4.37 4.39
N VAL A 55 13.83 4.56 3.13
CA VAL A 55 12.96 4.42 1.96
C VAL A 55 12.50 2.97 1.83
N GLN A 56 13.41 2.01 2.00
CA GLN A 56 13.08 0.59 2.02
C GLN A 56 12.02 0.25 3.08
N GLU A 57 12.28 0.64 4.34
CA GLU A 57 11.43 0.27 5.47
C GLU A 57 10.04 0.87 5.35
N LYS A 58 9.95 2.17 5.02
CA LYS A 58 8.65 2.84 4.85
C LYS A 58 7.86 2.25 3.69
N SER A 59 8.53 1.89 2.60
CA SER A 59 7.88 1.27 1.45
C SER A 59 7.36 -0.13 1.77
N ALA A 60 8.17 -0.95 2.44
CA ALA A 60 7.78 -2.30 2.86
C ALA A 60 6.59 -2.27 3.82
N ASN A 61 6.62 -1.37 4.80
CA ASN A 61 5.55 -1.24 5.78
C ASN A 61 4.25 -0.71 5.15
N ALA A 62 4.33 0.27 4.26
CA ALA A 62 3.16 0.77 3.54
C ALA A 62 2.51 -0.34 2.69
N LEU A 63 3.31 -1.11 1.95
CA LEU A 63 2.84 -2.22 1.14
C LEU A 63 2.18 -3.33 1.98
N ARG A 64 2.77 -3.64 3.15
CA ARG A 64 2.21 -4.58 4.12
C ARG A 64 0.83 -4.11 4.62
N ASN A 65 0.69 -2.85 5.00
CA ASN A 65 -0.57 -2.29 5.50
C ASN A 65 -1.68 -2.39 4.45
N MET A 66 -1.37 -2.00 3.21
CA MET A 66 -2.30 -2.10 2.09
C MET A 66 -2.74 -3.56 1.86
N ARG A 67 -1.81 -4.51 1.92
CA ARG A 67 -2.12 -5.92 1.70
C ARG A 67 -2.95 -6.53 2.84
N GLN A 68 -2.66 -6.15 4.08
CA GLN A 68 -3.42 -6.61 5.24
C GLN A 68 -4.89 -6.20 5.12
N LEU A 69 -5.15 -4.94 4.79
CA LEU A 69 -6.52 -4.47 4.60
C LEU A 69 -7.28 -5.26 3.53
N LEU A 70 -6.65 -5.50 2.38
CA LEU A 70 -7.29 -6.27 1.31
C LEU A 70 -7.64 -7.70 1.76
N ASN A 71 -6.81 -8.31 2.60
CA ASN A 71 -7.08 -9.63 3.16
C ASN A 71 -8.26 -9.57 4.16
N ASP A 72 -8.29 -8.56 5.03
CA ASP A 72 -9.35 -8.38 6.03
C ASP A 72 -10.70 -8.14 5.34
N ASN A 73 -10.74 -7.25 4.33
CA ASN A 73 -11.93 -7.01 3.52
C ASN A 73 -12.45 -8.29 2.87
N ARG A 74 -11.55 -9.09 2.26
CA ARG A 74 -11.91 -10.38 1.65
C ARG A 74 -12.44 -11.38 2.67
N GLN A 75 -11.93 -11.37 3.90
CA GLN A 75 -12.40 -12.25 4.97
C GLN A 75 -13.80 -11.87 5.45
N ILE A 76 -14.10 -10.57 5.53
CA ILE A 76 -15.43 -10.07 5.87
C ILE A 76 -16.43 -10.50 4.80
N GLU A 77 -16.14 -10.29 3.52
CA GLU A 77 -17.02 -10.69 2.40
C GLU A 77 -17.32 -12.20 2.43
N ARG A 78 -16.31 -13.03 2.67
CA ARG A 78 -16.49 -14.49 2.81
C ARG A 78 -17.39 -14.87 3.98
N SER A 79 -17.30 -14.14 5.10
CA SER A 79 -18.09 -14.40 6.30
C SER A 79 -19.56 -14.01 6.09
N LEU A 80 -19.80 -12.86 5.44
CA LEU A 80 -21.13 -12.42 5.04
C LEU A 80 -21.80 -13.43 4.10
N ASN A 81 -21.08 -13.87 3.06
CA ASN A 81 -21.62 -14.84 2.09
C ASN A 81 -21.94 -16.20 2.74
N LYS A 82 -21.14 -16.67 3.70
CA LYS A 82 -21.44 -17.88 4.47
C LYS A 82 -22.71 -17.73 5.31
N ASN A 83 -22.96 -16.56 5.88
CA ASN A 83 -24.14 -16.31 6.71
C ASN A 83 -25.42 -16.21 5.86
N ILE A 84 -25.35 -15.57 4.68
CA ILE A 84 -26.45 -15.53 3.72
C ILE A 84 -26.86 -16.94 3.31
N ASN A 85 -25.90 -17.78 2.92
CA ASN A 85 -26.18 -19.15 2.50
C ASN A 85 -26.74 -20.05 3.61
N ARG A 86 -26.49 -19.73 4.88
CA ARG A 86 -27.04 -20.46 6.03
C ARG A 86 -28.45 -20.00 6.43
N GLY A 87 -28.83 -18.76 6.12
CA GLY A 87 -30.18 -18.25 6.39
C GLY A 87 -31.20 -18.63 5.32
N MET A 88 -30.76 -19.22 4.21
CA MET A 88 -31.61 -19.63 3.07
C MET A 88 -31.86 -21.14 2.99
N GLY A 89 -31.32 -21.94 3.91
CA GLY A 89 -31.53 -23.40 4.00
C GLY A 89 -32.28 -23.77 5.27
#